data_AF-A0AA41VTA6-F1
#
_entry.id   AF-A0AA41VTA6-F1
#
_cell.length_a   1.000
_cell.length_b   1.000
_cell.length_c   1.000
_cell.angle_alpha   90.00
_cell.angle_beta   90.00
_cell.angle_gamma   90.00
#
_symmetry.space_group_name_H-M   'P 1'
#
loop_
_entity.id
_entity.type
_entity.pdbx_description
1 polymer ?
#
loop_
_entity_poly.entity_id
_entity_poly.type
_entity_poly.pdbx_seq_one_letter_code
_entity_poly.pdbx_strand_id
1 'polypeptide(L)'
;MSLAARLQSNGSYSECWDSLAELQACTGEVILFFLNGETHLGRNCCNAIHIIQHNCWPAMLGSLGFTEEEGDILRGYCDATADVLPPPSSIVPLAKDDLKP
;
A
#
# COMPACT_ATOMS: atom_id res chain seq x y z
N MET A 1 26.71 11.94 9.31
CA MET A 1 25.51 11.29 9.90
C MET A 1 25.93 10.31 10.98
N SER A 2 25.22 10.26 12.11
CA SER A 2 25.56 9.36 13.23
C SER A 2 24.79 8.03 13.18
N LEU A 3 25.31 7.00 13.84
CA LEU A 3 24.61 5.72 14.03
C LEU A 3 23.25 5.90 14.70
N ALA A 4 23.15 6.83 15.65
CA ALA A 4 21.89 7.15 16.33
C ALA A 4 20.85 7.77 15.39
N ALA A 5 21.24 8.64 14.46
CA ALA A 5 20.32 9.17 13.45
C ALA A 5 19.84 8.07 12.49
N ARG A 6 20.71 7.11 12.15
CA ARG A 6 20.34 5.92 11.35
C ARG A 6 19.41 4.96 12.10
N LEU A 7 19.56 4.83 13.41
CA LEU A 7 18.69 4.00 14.25
C LEU A 7 17.39 4.70 14.63
N GLN A 8 17.31 6.03 14.63
CA GLN A 8 16.03 6.75 14.79
C GLN A 8 15.17 6.64 13.52
N SER A 9 15.80 6.42 12.37
CA SER A 9 15.11 5.87 11.19
C SER A 9 14.56 4.45 11.41
N ASN A 10 14.86 3.76 12.53
CA ASN A 10 14.25 2.45 12.81
C ASN A 10 12.73 2.51 12.98
N GLY A 11 12.14 3.66 13.33
CA GLY A 11 10.68 3.80 13.31
C GLY A 11 10.12 3.64 11.89
N SER A 12 10.83 4.17 10.89
CA SER A 12 10.57 3.91 9.47
C SER A 12 10.96 2.48 9.07
N TYR A 13 12.01 1.91 9.68
CA TYR A 13 12.43 0.54 9.39
C TYR A 13 11.40 -0.51 9.85
N SER A 14 10.74 -0.34 11.00
CA SER A 14 9.65 -1.23 11.42
C SER A 14 8.46 -1.14 10.47
N GLU A 15 8.04 0.07 10.08
CA GLU A 15 6.96 0.25 9.09
C GLU A 15 7.29 -0.40 7.74
N CYS A 16 8.56 -0.34 7.35
CA CYS A 16 9.09 -0.99 6.18
C CYS A 16 9.01 -2.53 6.25
N TRP A 17 9.36 -3.13 7.39
CA TRP A 17 9.23 -4.57 7.59
C TRP A 17 7.79 -5.03 7.72
N ASP A 18 6.96 -4.28 8.43
CA ASP A 18 5.54 -4.57 8.56
C ASP A 18 4.88 -4.53 7.19
N SER A 19 5.17 -3.51 6.38
CA SER A 19 4.69 -3.43 5.00
C SER A 19 5.22 -4.56 4.12
N LEU A 20 6.48 -4.98 4.31
CA LEU A 20 7.03 -6.13 3.57
C LEU A 20 6.30 -7.43 3.93
N ALA A 21 5.97 -7.63 5.21
CA ALA A 21 5.18 -8.77 5.66
C ALA A 21 3.74 -8.75 5.10
N GLU A 22 3.11 -7.57 5.06
CA GLU A 22 1.81 -7.37 4.41
C GLU A 22 1.87 -7.68 2.90
N LEU A 23 2.93 -7.23 2.21
CA LEU A 23 3.14 -7.52 0.79
C LEU A 23 3.38 -9.03 0.55
N GLN A 24 4.08 -9.70 1.46
CA GLN A 24 4.24 -11.15 1.42
C GLN A 24 2.88 -11.85 1.52
N ALA A 25 1.95 -11.36 2.36
CA ALA A 25 0.62 -11.93 2.50
C ALA A 25 -0.24 -11.80 1.23
N CYS A 26 -0.07 -10.73 0.44
CA CYS A 26 -0.78 -10.54 -0.83
C CYS A 26 -0.01 -11.05 -2.07
N THR A 27 1.09 -11.78 -1.90
CA THR A 27 1.88 -12.32 -3.03
C THR A 27 1.01 -13.17 -3.98
N GLY A 28 -0.04 -13.84 -3.49
CA GLY A 28 -1.00 -14.54 -4.33
C GLY A 28 -1.78 -13.61 -5.29
N GLU A 29 -2.23 -12.45 -4.82
CA GLU A 29 -2.91 -11.43 -5.64
C GLU A 29 -1.95 -10.88 -6.70
N VAL A 30 -0.71 -10.62 -6.31
CA VAL A 30 0.33 -10.10 -7.21
C VAL A 30 0.69 -11.11 -8.30
N ILE A 31 0.83 -12.39 -7.96
CA ILE A 31 1.08 -13.45 -8.94
C ILE A 31 -0.08 -13.55 -9.92
N LEU A 32 -1.32 -13.53 -9.43
CA LEU A 32 -2.52 -13.59 -10.28
C LEU A 32 -2.63 -12.38 -11.21
N PHE A 33 -2.28 -11.18 -10.71
CA PHE A 33 -2.20 -9.94 -11.49
C PHE A 33 -1.29 -10.12 -12.72
N PHE A 34 -0.08 -10.65 -12.54
CA PHE A 34 0.87 -10.84 -13.64
C PHE A 34 0.54 -12.04 -14.54
N LEU A 35 0.01 -13.15 -14.01
CA LEU A 35 -0.25 -14.36 -14.79
C LEU A 35 -1.54 -14.28 -15.63
N ASN A 36 -2.61 -13.70 -15.08
CA ASN A 36 -3.93 -13.74 -15.71
C ASN A 36 -4.37 -12.37 -16.25
N GLY A 37 -3.72 -11.28 -15.85
CA GLY A 37 -4.22 -9.93 -16.11
C GLY A 37 -5.55 -9.64 -15.41
N GLU A 38 -6.00 -10.52 -14.51
CA GLU A 38 -7.12 -10.26 -13.59
C GLU A 38 -6.56 -9.47 -12.41
N THR A 39 -6.87 -8.19 -12.40
CA THR A 39 -6.18 -7.19 -11.60
C THR A 39 -7.08 -6.73 -10.48
N HIS A 40 -7.03 -7.43 -9.36
CA HIS A 40 -7.58 -6.92 -8.10
C HIS A 40 -6.52 -7.07 -7.02
N LEU A 41 -5.71 -6.02 -6.88
CA LEU A 41 -4.91 -5.87 -5.66
C LEU A 41 -5.81 -5.26 -4.59
N GLY A 42 -5.89 -5.94 -3.45
CA GLY A 42 -6.62 -5.46 -2.29
C GLY A 42 -6.03 -4.15 -1.77
N ARG A 43 -6.86 -3.36 -1.07
CA ARG A 43 -6.45 -2.09 -0.48
C ARG A 43 -5.21 -2.21 0.41
N ASN A 44 -5.12 -3.29 1.20
CA ASN A 44 -3.96 -3.54 2.06
C ASN A 44 -2.69 -3.80 1.25
N CYS A 45 -2.81 -4.55 0.15
CA CYS A 45 -1.69 -4.81 -0.76
C CYS A 45 -1.18 -3.51 -1.39
N CYS A 46 -2.09 -2.67 -1.90
CA CYS A 46 -1.72 -1.38 -2.45
C CYS A 46 -1.11 -0.44 -1.41
N ASN A 47 -1.62 -0.43 -0.19
CA ASN A 47 -1.03 0.35 0.90
C ASN A 47 0.40 -0.10 1.22
N ALA A 48 0.64 -1.41 1.29
CA ALA A 48 1.98 -1.97 1.49
C ALA A 48 2.93 -1.58 0.35
N ILE A 49 2.48 -1.66 -0.91
CA ILE A 49 3.24 -1.22 -2.08
C ILE A 49 3.60 0.26 -1.93
N HIS A 50 2.65 1.15 -1.62
CA HIS A 50 2.94 2.58 -1.46
C HIS A 50 3.98 2.86 -0.37
N ILE A 51 3.87 2.20 0.80
CA ILE A 51 4.81 2.40 1.90
C ILE A 51 6.20 1.93 1.50
N ILE A 52 6.32 0.72 0.95
CA ILE A 52 7.63 0.18 0.53
C ILE A 52 8.26 1.08 -0.53
N GLN A 53 7.48 1.52 -1.50
CA GLN A 53 7.99 2.23 -2.65
C GLN A 53 8.21 3.75 -2.43
N HIS A 54 7.64 4.37 -1.38
CA HIS A 54 7.90 5.77 -1.02
C HIS A 54 8.83 5.93 0.18
N ASN A 55 8.62 5.11 1.21
CA ASN A 55 9.25 5.28 2.52
C ASN A 55 10.40 4.31 2.74
N CYS A 56 10.52 3.30 1.87
CA CYS A 56 11.54 2.29 1.99
C CYS A 56 12.46 2.23 0.78
N TRP A 57 13.51 1.42 0.88
CA TRP A 57 14.45 1.23 -0.21
C TRP A 57 13.78 0.39 -1.31
N PRO A 58 13.82 0.82 -2.59
CA PRO A 58 13.15 0.12 -3.69
C PRO A 58 13.52 -1.36 -3.77
N ALA A 59 14.78 -1.71 -3.53
CA ALA A 59 15.22 -3.10 -3.61
C ALA A 59 14.79 -3.98 -2.42
N MET A 60 13.92 -3.49 -1.51
CA MET A 60 13.29 -4.36 -0.51
C MET A 60 12.28 -5.28 -1.18
N LEU A 61 11.63 -4.82 -2.24
CA LEU A 61 10.78 -5.64 -3.11
C LEU A 61 11.56 -6.81 -3.73
N GLY A 62 12.84 -6.58 -4.06
CA GLY A 62 13.74 -7.62 -4.54
C GLY A 62 13.94 -8.78 -3.55
N SER A 63 13.73 -8.57 -2.25
CA SER A 63 13.78 -9.64 -1.25
C SER A 63 12.62 -10.62 -1.38
N LEU A 64 11.51 -10.20 -1.99
CA LEU A 64 10.36 -11.04 -2.35
C LEU A 64 10.44 -11.56 -3.79
N GLY A 65 11.52 -11.26 -4.51
CA GLY A 65 11.73 -11.70 -5.89
C GLY A 65 11.18 -10.75 -6.96
N PHE A 66 10.69 -9.57 -6.59
CA PHE A 66 10.25 -8.56 -7.55
C PHE A 66 11.42 -7.81 -8.18
N THR A 67 11.30 -7.51 -9.46
CA THR A 67 12.13 -6.53 -10.16
C THR A 67 11.67 -5.10 -9.86
N GLU A 68 12.53 -4.10 -10.14
CA GLU A 68 12.13 -2.69 -10.05
C GLU A 68 10.96 -2.38 -10.99
N GLU A 69 10.98 -2.90 -12.22
CA GLU A 69 9.93 -2.70 -13.22
C GLU A 69 8.58 -3.26 -12.75
N GLU A 70 8.55 -4.47 -12.19
CA GLU A 70 7.33 -5.04 -11.61
C GLU A 70 6.81 -4.22 -10.43
N GLY A 71 7.71 -3.70 -9.59
CA GLY A 71 7.34 -2.77 -8.51
C GLY A 71 6.65 -1.51 -9.02
N ASP A 72 7.19 -0.89 -10.07
CA ASP A 72 6.64 0.32 -10.67
C ASP A 72 5.27 0.08 -11.33
N ILE A 73 5.10 -1.09 -11.97
CA ILE A 73 3.80 -1.52 -12.52
C ILE A 73 2.75 -1.64 -11.40
N LEU A 74 3.11 -2.29 -10.29
CA LEU A 74 2.22 -2.46 -9.14
C LEU A 74 1.82 -1.12 -8.51
N ARG A 75 2.77 -0.19 -8.35
CA ARG A 75 2.47 1.16 -7.87
C ARG A 75 1.53 1.90 -8.82
N GLY A 76 1.82 1.88 -10.12
CA GLY A 76 0.99 2.54 -11.12
C GLY A 76 -0.46 2.03 -11.13
N TYR A 77 -0.65 0.72 -10.94
CA TYR A 77 -1.98 0.13 -10.77
C TYR A 77 -2.68 0.65 -9.50
N CYS A 78 -1.96 0.66 -8.37
CA CYS A 78 -2.51 1.10 -7.09
C CYS A 78 -2.88 2.59 -7.07
N ASP A 79 -2.07 3.44 -7.69
CA ASP A 79 -2.34 4.87 -7.86
C ASP A 79 -3.62 5.09 -8.69
N ALA A 80 -3.77 4.39 -9.82
CA ALA A 80 -4.96 4.49 -10.67
C ALA A 80 -6.24 4.00 -9.97
N THR A 81 -6.13 3.03 -9.06
CA THR A 81 -7.27 2.49 -8.31
C THR A 81 -7.69 3.42 -7.16
N ALA A 82 -6.75 4.19 -6.61
CA ALA A 82 -7.04 5.20 -5.57
C ALA A 82 -7.92 6.34 -6.11
N ASP A 83 -7.73 6.74 -7.37
CA ASP A 83 -8.55 7.79 -8.01
C ASP A 83 -9.97 7.33 -8.37
N VAL A 84 -10.19 6.02 -8.53
CA VAL A 84 -11.50 5.44 -8.89
C VAL A 84 -12.36 5.15 -7.65
N LEU A 85 -11.75 4.94 -6.48
CA LEU A 85 -12.48 4.77 -5.23
C LEU A 85 -12.87 6.14 -4.66
N PRO A 86 -14.16 6.42 -4.40
CA PRO A 86 -14.52 7.63 -3.68
C PRO A 86 -13.79 7.63 -2.32
N PRO A 87 -13.33 8.80 -1.83
CA PRO A 87 -12.73 8.89 -0.51
C PRO A 87 -13.66 8.24 0.50
N PRO A 88 -13.14 7.52 1.52
CA PRO A 88 -13.97 6.84 2.51
C PRO A 88 -14.98 7.85 3.02
N SER A 89 -16.22 7.67 2.59
CA SER A 89 -17.24 8.68 2.77
C SER A 89 -17.34 8.95 4.26
N SER A 90 -17.21 10.21 4.64
CA SER A 90 -17.70 10.70 5.92
C SER A 90 -19.04 10.03 6.17
N ILE A 91 -19.08 9.13 7.14
CA ILE A 91 -20.33 8.66 7.74
C ILE A 91 -20.86 9.89 8.46
N VAL A 92 -21.50 10.79 7.72
CA VAL A 92 -22.40 11.79 8.30
C VAL A 92 -23.65 10.98 8.65
N PRO A 93 -23.99 10.83 9.94
CA PRO A 93 -25.26 10.23 10.30
C PRO A 93 -26.36 11.08 9.66
N LEU A 94 -27.13 10.47 8.76
CA LEU A 94 -28.42 10.96 8.30
C LEU A 94 -29.36 11.01 9.51
N ALA A 95 -29.25 12.08 10.31
CA ALA A 95 -30.29 12.45 11.25
C ALA A 95 -31.46 13.02 10.44
N LYS A 96 -32.54 12.25 10.45
CA LYS A 96 -33.82 12.52 9.81
C LYS A 96 -34.46 13.74 10.48
N ASP A 97 -34.95 14.62 9.63
CA ASP A 97 -35.99 15.65 9.73
C ASP A 97 -36.74 15.89 11.05
N ASP A 98 -36.95 17.20 11.31
CA ASP A 98 -38.17 17.85 11.80
C ASP A 98 -38.68 17.60 13.24
N LEU A 99 -38.65 18.66 14.07
CA LEU A 99 -39.87 19.34 14.51
C LEU A 99 -39.54 20.45 15.53
N LYS A 100 -39.73 21.70 15.11
CA LYS A 100 -39.79 22.88 15.98
C LYS A 100 -41.18 23.00 16.61
N PRO A 101 -41.25 23.40 17.88
CA PRO A 101 -42.11 24.52 18.26
C PRO A 101 -41.32 25.77 18.66
#